data_AF-A0A842Q9H6-F1
#
_entry.id   AF-A0A842Q9H6-F1
#
_cell.length_a   1.000
_cell.length_b   1.000
_cell.length_c   1.000
_cell.angle_alpha   90.00
_cell.angle_beta   90.00
_cell.angle_gamma   90.00
#
_symmetry.space_group_name_H-M   'P 1'
#
loop_
_entity.id
_entity.type
_entity.pdbx_description
1 polymer ?
#
loop_
_entity_poly.entity_id
_entity_poly.type
_entity_poly.pdbx_seq_one_letter_code
_entity_poly.pdbx_strand_id
1 'polypeptide(L)'
;MSMNKISWKTRRKAYWLFKNGKVKKEIESPKRIHFTILNDTEDKQVMYDKNKDSWSCDCRYYALKLKDCSHILASKLFMEEEENAG
;
A
#
# COMPACT_ATOMS: atom_id res chain seq x y z
N MET A 1 -18.58 2.33 0.87
CA MET A 1 -17.60 1.37 1.44
C MET A 1 -17.38 1.70 2.91
N SER A 2 -17.58 0.74 3.82
CA SER A 2 -17.45 0.97 5.26
C SER A 2 -16.00 1.31 5.61
N MET A 3 -15.75 2.58 6.00
CA MET A 3 -14.49 3.03 6.60
C MET A 3 -14.31 2.33 7.95
N ASN A 4 -13.91 1.05 7.93
CA ASN A 4 -13.31 0.41 9.08
C ASN A 4 -12.29 1.38 9.66
N LYS A 5 -12.44 1.74 10.94
CA LYS A 5 -11.69 2.83 11.60
C LYS A 5 -10.18 2.56 11.57
N ILE A 6 -9.53 2.87 10.45
CA ILE A 6 -8.08 2.85 10.31
C ILE A 6 -7.55 3.88 11.30
N SER A 7 -6.63 3.46 12.16
CA SER A 7 -6.10 4.32 13.20
C SER A 7 -5.41 5.55 12.61
N TRP A 8 -5.48 6.67 13.33
CA TRP A 8 -4.75 7.90 12.97
C TRP A 8 -3.26 7.66 12.74
N LYS A 9 -2.65 6.80 13.59
CA LYS A 9 -1.23 6.43 13.46
C LYS A 9 -0.94 5.71 12.14
N THR A 10 -1.82 4.80 11.71
CA THR A 10 -1.69 4.08 10.44
C THR A 10 -1.77 5.04 9.26
N ARG A 11 -2.73 5.97 9.27
CA ARG A 11 -2.89 6.99 8.22
C ARG A 11 -1.69 7.92 8.13
N ARG A 12 -1.22 8.43 9.28
CA ARG A 12 -0.05 9.31 9.35
C ARG A 12 1.21 8.62 8.81
N LYS A 13 1.45 7.35 9.17
CA LYS A 13 2.58 6.59 8.64
C LYS A 13 2.45 6.36 7.13
N ALA A 14 1.26 6.01 6.64
CA ALA A 14 1.03 5.81 5.21
C ALA A 14 1.34 7.07 4.40
N TYR A 15 0.83 8.22 4.85
CA TYR A 15 1.10 9.51 4.20
C TYR A 15 2.59 9.88 4.23
N TRP A 16 3.28 9.63 5.35
CA TRP A 16 4.72 9.87 5.44
C TRP A 16 5.51 8.99 4.44
N LEU A 17 5.20 7.69 4.34
CA LEU A 17 5.85 6.78 3.39
C LEU A 17 5.67 7.28 1.95
N PHE A 18 4.42 7.61 1.60
CA PHE A 18 4.08 8.14 0.28
C PHE A 18 4.81 9.45 -0.03
N LYS A 19 4.68 10.48 0.81
CA LYS A 19 5.29 11.80 0.57
C LYS A 19 6.82 11.80 0.56
N ASN A 20 7.47 10.83 1.20
CA ASN A 20 8.93 10.71 1.20
C ASN A 20 9.44 9.77 0.09
N GLY A 21 8.61 9.44 -0.91
CA GLY A 21 9.03 8.60 -2.05
C GLY A 21 9.44 7.18 -1.65
N LYS A 22 8.90 6.67 -0.54
CA LYS A 22 9.23 5.32 -0.04
C LYS A 22 8.43 4.23 -0.76
N VAL A 23 7.46 4.60 -1.59
CA VAL A 23 6.66 3.67 -2.39
C VAL A 23 7.25 3.59 -3.79
N LYS A 24 7.59 2.38 -4.24
CA LYS A 24 8.03 2.11 -5.61
C LYS A 24 7.09 1.11 -6.27
N LYS A 25 6.54 1.46 -7.43
CA LYS A 25 5.84 0.51 -8.31
C LYS A 25 6.90 -0.25 -9.11
N GLU A 26 6.97 -1.55 -8.91
CA GLU A 26 8.01 -2.39 -9.53
C GLU A 26 7.53 -2.97 -10.86
N ILE A 27 6.42 -3.72 -10.80
CA ILE A 27 5.87 -4.44 -11.93
C ILE A 27 4.37 -4.19 -11.96
N GLU A 28 3.90 -3.72 -13.10
CA GLU A 28 2.50 -3.66 -13.43
C GLU A 28 2.20 -4.66 -14.55
N SER A 29 1.31 -5.60 -14.25
CA SER A 29 0.81 -6.58 -15.20
C SER A 29 -0.70 -6.38 -15.42
N PRO A 30 -1.30 -7.04 -16.43
CA PRO A 30 -2.75 -6.98 -16.64
C PRO A 30 -3.56 -7.46 -15.42
N LYS A 31 -3.00 -8.38 -14.61
CA LYS A 31 -3.72 -8.98 -13.48
C LYS A 31 -3.33 -8.38 -12.13
N ARG A 32 -2.11 -7.86 -11.98
CA ARG A 32 -1.53 -7.50 -10.68
C ARG A 32 -0.58 -6.33 -10.77
N ILE A 33 -0.48 -5.56 -9.70
CA ILE A 33 0.53 -4.53 -9.49
C ILE A 33 1.33 -4.88 -8.23
N HIS A 34 2.65 -4.84 -8.35
CA HIS A 34 3.58 -5.08 -7.25
C HIS A 34 4.28 -3.78 -6.86
N PHE A 35 4.36 -3.55 -5.55
CA PHE A 35 5.02 -2.40 -4.95
C PHE A 35 6.05 -2.85 -3.92
N THR A 36 7.20 -2.20 -3.94
CA THR A 36 8.18 -2.24 -2.86
C THR A 36 8.03 -0.99 -2.00
N ILE A 37 7.95 -1.17 -0.68
CA ILE A 37 7.88 -0.09 0.29
C ILE A 37 9.20 -0.06 1.06
N LEU A 38 9.99 0.97 0.79
CA LEU A 38 11.28 1.18 1.42
C LEU A 38 11.12 1.50 2.89
N ASN A 39 11.88 0.83 3.74
CA ASN A 39 11.81 1.00 5.18
C ASN A 39 13.19 0.80 5.80
N ASP A 40 13.46 1.41 6.95
CA ASP A 40 14.83 1.51 7.47
C ASP A 40 15.41 0.15 7.92
N THR A 41 14.56 -0.81 8.26
CA THR A 41 14.98 -2.14 8.73
C THR A 41 14.85 -3.20 7.64
N GLU A 42 13.67 -3.27 7.03
CA GLU A 42 13.36 -4.29 6.04
C GLU A 42 12.24 -3.76 5.15
N ASP A 43 12.48 -3.80 3.85
CA ASP A 43 11.50 -3.44 2.83
C ASP A 43 10.27 -4.35 2.91
N LYS A 44 9.15 -3.83 2.43
CA LYS A 44 7.87 -4.55 2.45
C LYS A 44 7.28 -4.64 1.06
N GLN A 45 6.73 -5.80 0.75
CA GLN A 45 6.04 -6.05 -0.50
C GLN A 45 4.54 -5.83 -0.33
N VAL A 46 3.96 -5.06 -1.25
CA VAL A 46 2.51 -4.86 -1.37
C VAL A 46 2.09 -5.30 -2.77
N MET A 47 1.00 -6.05 -2.86
CA MET A 47 0.44 -6.50 -4.13
C MET A 47 -1.03 -6.12 -4.20
N TYR A 48 -1.41 -5.52 -5.32
CA TYR A 48 -2.79 -5.31 -5.71
C TYR A 48 -3.17 -6.32 -6.80
N ASP A 49 -4.19 -7.14 -6.56
CA ASP A 49 -4.76 -8.06 -7.55
C ASP A 49 -5.98 -7.42 -8.20
N LYS A 50 -5.84 -7.02 -9.47
CA LYS A 50 -6.85 -6.29 -10.25
C LYS A 50 -8.10 -7.14 -10.50
N ASN A 51 -7.96 -8.47 -10.61
CA ASN A 51 -9.11 -9.35 -10.86
C ASN A 51 -10.00 -9.49 -9.63
N LYS A 52 -9.39 -9.44 -8.44
CA LYS A 52 -10.08 -9.62 -7.16
C LYS A 52 -10.43 -8.29 -6.49
N ASP A 53 -9.98 -7.17 -7.04
CA ASP A 53 -10.01 -5.86 -6.39
C ASP A 53 -9.53 -5.95 -4.93
N SER A 54 -8.34 -6.55 -4.72
CA SER A 54 -7.87 -6.89 -3.39
C SER A 54 -6.40 -6.55 -3.17
N TRP A 55 -6.12 -6.08 -1.96
CA TRP A 55 -4.79 -5.67 -1.53
C TRP A 55 -4.21 -6.67 -0.54
N SER A 56 -2.91 -6.91 -0.66
CA SER A 56 -2.15 -7.76 0.25
C SER A 56 -0.79 -7.16 0.57
N CYS A 57 -0.28 -7.45 1.76
CA CYS A 57 1.03 -7.01 2.22
C CYS A 57 1.71 -8.11 3.03
N ASP A 58 3.02 -8.26 2.86
CA ASP A 58 3.84 -9.22 3.60
C ASP A 58 4.10 -8.84 5.06
N CYS A 59 3.61 -7.69 5.52
CA CYS A 59 3.89 -7.23 6.88
C CYS A 59 3.11 -8.06 7.92
N ARG A 60 3.74 -8.25 9.09
CA ARG A 60 3.14 -9.01 10.20
C ARG A 60 1.75 -8.52 10.61
N TYR A 61 1.50 -7.21 10.54
CA TYR A 61 0.19 -6.66 10.85
C TYR A 61 -0.90 -7.20 9.90
N TYR A 62 -0.64 -7.18 8.59
CA TYR A 62 -1.58 -7.70 7.60
C TYR A 62 -1.73 -9.21 7.75
N ALA A 63 -0.64 -9.95 7.90
CA ALA A 63 -0.69 -11.40 8.11
C ALA A 63 -1.55 -11.81 9.32
N LEU A 64 -1.51 -11.04 10.41
CA LEU A 64 -2.27 -11.34 11.62
C LEU A 64 -3.70 -10.79 11.63
N LYS A 65 -3.94 -9.66 10.96
CA LYS A 65 -5.22 -8.92 11.06
C LYS A 65 -6.05 -8.96 9.79
N LEU A 66 -5.45 -9.30 8.66
CA LEU A 66 -6.04 -9.26 7.32
C LEU A 66 -6.77 -7.93 7.06
N LYS A 67 -6.13 -6.84 7.49
CA LYS A 67 -6.65 -5.46 7.40
C LYS A 67 -5.59 -4.55 6.78
N ASP A 68 -6.06 -3.51 6.11
CA ASP A 68 -5.20 -2.48 5.52
C ASP A 68 -4.19 -1.93 6.54
N CYS A 69 -2.91 -2.06 6.19
CA CYS A 69 -1.79 -1.53 6.93
C CYS A 69 -1.32 -0.21 6.31
N SER A 70 -0.37 0.47 6.95
CA SER A 70 0.18 1.72 6.41
C SER A 70 0.83 1.57 5.04
N HIS A 71 1.36 0.38 4.72
CA HIS A 71 2.00 0.10 3.43
C HIS A 71 0.97 0.06 2.30
N ILE A 72 -0.13 -0.68 2.50
CA ILE A 72 -1.24 -0.74 1.54
C ILE A 72 -1.81 0.66 1.30
N LEU A 73 -2.04 1.42 2.36
CA LEU A 73 -2.57 2.78 2.24
C LEU A 73 -1.60 3.71 1.50
N ALA A 74 -0.29 3.56 1.71
CA ALA A 74 0.70 4.35 0.97
C ALA A 74 0.69 4.01 -0.52
N SER A 75 0.56 2.72 -0.88
CA SER A 75 0.42 2.29 -2.28
C SER A 75 -0.87 2.77 -2.93
N LYS A 76 -1.99 2.82 -2.18
CA LYS A 76 -3.24 3.41 -2.68
C LYS A 76 -3.09 4.89 -2.99
N LEU A 77 -2.50 5.67 -2.07
CA LEU A 77 -2.21 7.08 -2.28
C LEU A 77 -1.30 7.31 -3.50
N PHE A 78 -0.30 6.44 -3.68
CA PHE A 78 0.58 6.48 -4.84
C PHE A 78 -0.19 6.25 -6.15
N MET A 79 -1.07 5.25 -6.21
CA MET A 79 -1.91 5.00 -7.39
C MET A 79 -2.87 6.16 -7.67
N GLU A 80 -3.53 6.69 -6.64
CA GLU A 80 -4.42 7.85 -6.78
C GLU A 80 -3.66 9.07 -7.33
N GLU A 81 -2.42 9.33 -6.90
CA GLU A 81 -1.62 10.44 -7.44
C GLU A 81 -1.21 10.20 -8.90
N GLU A 82 -0.80 8.98 -9.27
CA GLU A 82 -0.49 8.64 -10.67
C GLU A 82 -1.71 8.83 -11.59
N GLU A 83 -2.90 8.40 -11.16
CA GLU A 83 -4.14 8.55 -11.95
C GLU A 83 -4.58 10.00 -12.13
N ASN A 84 -4.33 10.87 -11.15
CA ASN A 84 -4.65 12.31 -11.24
C ASN A 84 -3.58 13.12 -11.99
N ALA A 85 -2.38 12.56 -12.19
CA ALA A 85 -1.29 13.21 -12.91
C ALA A 85 -1.33 12.96 -14.42
N GLY A 86 -2.14 12.01 -14.89
CA GLY A 86 -2.39 11.71 -16.30
C GLY A 86 -3.61 12.45 -16.84
#